data_AF-A0A2A2D8F1-F1
#
_entry.id   AF-A0A2A2D8F1-F1
#
_cell.length_a   1.000
_cell.length_b   1.000
_cell.length_c   1.000
_cell.angle_alpha   90.00
_cell.angle_beta   90.00
_cell.angle_gamma   90.00
#
_symmetry.space_group_name_H-M   'P 1'
#
loop_
_entity.id
_entity.type
_entity.pdbx_description
1 polymer ?
#
loop_
_entity_poly.entity_id
_entity_poly.type
_entity_poly.pdbx_seq_one_letter_code
_entity_poly.pdbx_strand_id
1 'polypeptide(L)'
;MQFAPWTPPTDIERRLHESTARGDWDGQIGALAEADLFVGVARAEADGLVPPAPLAPYRDPVTGKRALPVLTRGALPPWRPDWVFQRTSLAELAQEWPHDKWWLAVNPGLPGGTAVPATPLDREAWLEVCADTPRPAAGVLVTSLAGPLHGPLARGLACGAPLAVAEALPWNVLGAVHHDYDADRAALRDAWGVTDPTGWRWLTDRLLAGEGAGRDAEFALRAREGMAEHEGRVPATDRWRQSVTHVMLHRAASREEIRALDDVVVRVAGCEDGLRRDGLLPPDGRACSAVAYDLGCAVAVARLGLAARCCDPAEAERVVVEAGVRSARAYPSWQSFSAGFLLGRALRQGAEDPGHAARQAHRTLAADPGSPWLNITW
;
A
#
# COMPACT_ATOMS: atom_id res chain seq x y z
N MET A 1 -12.66 -9.35 35.57
CA MET A 1 -12.28 -8.68 34.30
C MET A 1 -12.56 -9.67 33.18
N GLN A 2 -13.57 -9.41 32.35
CA GLN A 2 -13.75 -10.17 31.11
C GLN A 2 -12.72 -9.64 30.12
N PHE A 3 -11.72 -10.46 29.79
CA PHE A 3 -10.83 -10.15 28.67
C PHE A 3 -11.67 -10.27 27.39
N ALA A 4 -11.67 -9.22 26.57
CA ALA A 4 -12.21 -9.34 25.22
C ALA A 4 -11.48 -10.49 24.50
N PRO A 5 -12.19 -11.41 23.85
CA PRO A 5 -11.55 -12.50 23.11
C PRO A 5 -10.65 -11.90 22.02
N TRP A 6 -9.42 -12.40 21.94
CA TRP A 6 -8.49 -11.98 20.90
C TRP A 6 -9.08 -12.28 19.51
N THR A 7 -9.02 -11.29 18.62
CA THR A 7 -9.47 -11.44 17.24
C THR A 7 -8.25 -11.52 16.34
N PRO A 8 -8.08 -12.58 15.53
CA PRO A 8 -6.96 -12.69 14.61
C PRO A 8 -6.91 -11.50 13.64
N PRO A 9 -5.77 -10.81 13.51
CA PRO A 9 -5.67 -9.61 12.68
C PRO A 9 -5.91 -9.86 11.19
N THR A 10 -5.43 -10.98 10.66
CA THR A 10 -5.66 -11.35 9.25
C THR A 10 -6.03 -12.83 9.11
N ASP A 11 -6.34 -13.24 7.89
CA ASP A 11 -6.62 -14.63 7.51
C ASP A 11 -5.46 -15.58 7.80
N ILE A 12 -4.22 -15.10 7.75
CA ILE A 12 -3.03 -15.87 8.12
C ILE A 12 -3.05 -16.18 9.61
N GLU A 13 -3.19 -15.17 10.47
CA GLU A 13 -3.23 -15.41 11.92
C GLU A 13 -4.47 -16.21 12.34
N ARG A 14 -5.60 -16.07 11.63
CA ARG A 14 -6.79 -16.89 11.88
C ARG A 14 -6.52 -18.36 11.58
N ARG A 15 -6.02 -18.66 10.38
CA ARG A 15 -5.69 -20.04 9.98
C ARG A 15 -4.64 -20.65 10.89
N LEU A 16 -3.59 -19.89 11.23
CA LEU A 16 -2.56 -20.36 12.15
C LEU A 16 -3.16 -20.69 13.52
N HIS A 17 -3.96 -19.79 14.10
CA HIS A 17 -4.61 -20.00 15.39
C HIS A 17 -5.52 -21.24 15.39
N GLU A 18 -6.37 -21.36 14.38
CA GLU A 18 -7.31 -22.47 14.24
C GLU A 18 -6.60 -23.81 14.04
N SER A 19 -5.58 -23.87 13.18
CA SER A 19 -4.81 -25.08 12.93
C SER A 19 -3.96 -25.48 14.14
N THR A 20 -3.41 -24.51 14.88
CA THR A 20 -2.75 -24.76 16.17
C THR A 20 -3.70 -25.31 17.21
N ALA A 21 -4.91 -24.74 17.33
CA ALA A 21 -5.92 -25.24 18.26
C ALA A 21 -6.36 -26.68 17.97
N ARG A 22 -6.35 -27.10 16.70
CA ARG A 22 -6.68 -28.46 16.26
C ARG A 22 -5.50 -29.44 16.25
N GLY A 23 -4.27 -28.98 16.42
CA GLY A 23 -3.07 -29.80 16.21
C GLY A 23 -2.88 -30.21 14.74
N ASP A 24 -3.43 -29.41 13.81
CA ASP A 24 -3.39 -29.63 12.37
C ASP A 24 -2.08 -29.09 11.80
N TRP A 25 -1.14 -29.99 11.52
CA TRP A 25 0.19 -29.63 11.01
C TRP A 25 0.12 -29.09 9.58
N ASP A 26 -0.63 -29.74 8.70
CA ASP A 26 -0.79 -29.32 7.29
C ASP A 26 -1.37 -27.91 7.22
N GLY A 27 -2.40 -27.64 8.02
CA GLY A 27 -3.00 -26.30 8.12
C GLY A 27 -2.07 -25.25 8.73
N GLN A 28 -1.13 -25.62 9.61
CA GLN A 28 -0.13 -24.69 10.13
C GLN A 28 0.93 -24.37 9.07
N ILE A 29 1.54 -25.39 8.48
CA ILE A 29 2.60 -25.20 7.49
C ILE A 29 2.07 -24.53 6.23
N GLY A 30 0.86 -24.86 5.77
CA GLY A 30 0.21 -24.17 4.66
C GLY A 30 0.00 -22.67 4.93
N ALA A 31 -0.42 -22.29 6.14
CA ALA A 31 -0.55 -20.87 6.51
C ALA A 31 0.82 -20.16 6.58
N LEU A 32 1.87 -20.84 7.05
CA LEU A 32 3.23 -20.29 7.13
C LEU A 32 3.91 -20.21 5.76
N ALA A 33 3.63 -21.13 4.86
CA ALA A 33 4.14 -21.14 3.49
C ALA A 33 3.60 -19.95 2.67
N GLU A 34 2.37 -19.51 2.94
CA GLU A 34 1.77 -18.33 2.31
C GLU A 34 2.21 -17.00 2.96
N ALA A 35 2.64 -17.04 4.23
CA ALA A 35 2.93 -15.84 5.01
C ALA A 35 4.30 -15.23 4.71
N ASP A 36 4.37 -13.90 4.68
CA ASP A 36 5.61 -13.20 4.99
C ASP A 36 5.95 -13.38 6.47
N LEU A 37 7.16 -13.83 6.76
CA LEU A 37 7.70 -13.96 8.12
C LEU A 37 8.70 -12.84 8.40
N PHE A 38 8.82 -12.45 9.66
CA PHE A 38 9.62 -11.32 10.08
C PHE A 38 10.53 -11.68 11.23
N VAL A 39 11.79 -11.31 11.08
CA VAL A 39 12.80 -11.36 12.13
C VAL A 39 13.07 -9.94 12.57
N GLY A 40 12.97 -9.70 13.88
CA GLY A 40 13.29 -8.38 14.42
C GLY A 40 14.80 -8.24 14.62
N VAL A 41 15.33 -7.08 14.22
CA VAL A 41 16.75 -6.75 14.23
C VAL A 41 16.93 -5.37 14.87
N ALA A 42 18.05 -5.18 15.59
CA ALA A 42 18.40 -3.84 16.06
C ALA A 42 18.67 -2.92 14.87
N ARG A 43 18.13 -1.71 14.88
CA ARG A 43 18.31 -0.77 13.76
C ARG A 43 19.79 -0.47 13.48
N ALA A 44 20.60 -0.32 14.52
CA ALA A 44 22.03 -0.04 14.37
C ALA A 44 22.77 -1.16 13.60
N GLU A 45 22.32 -2.41 13.74
CA GLU A 45 22.84 -3.54 12.99
C GLU A 45 22.37 -3.50 11.53
N ALA A 46 21.07 -3.29 11.29
CA ALA A 46 20.51 -3.18 9.94
C ALA A 46 21.09 -1.99 9.15
N ASP A 47 21.41 -0.88 9.83
CA ASP A 47 22.08 0.29 9.25
C ASP A 47 23.60 0.08 9.04
N GLY A 48 24.16 -1.08 9.43
CA GLY A 48 25.58 -1.39 9.29
C GLY A 48 26.49 -0.61 10.24
N LEU A 49 25.94 -0.01 11.30
CA LEU A 49 26.69 0.74 12.31
C LEU A 49 27.39 -0.19 13.31
N VAL A 50 26.90 -1.42 13.44
CA VAL A 50 27.52 -2.51 14.21
C VAL A 50 27.50 -3.80 13.38
N PRO A 51 28.44 -4.74 13.62
CA PRO A 51 28.43 -6.03 12.95
C PRO A 51 27.13 -6.81 13.23
N PRO A 52 26.63 -7.60 12.28
CA PRO A 52 25.42 -8.38 12.49
C PRO A 52 25.60 -9.42 13.60
N ALA A 53 24.60 -9.50 14.48
CA ALA A 53 24.55 -10.52 15.51
C ALA A 53 24.01 -11.81 14.89
N PRO A 54 24.61 -12.98 15.17
CA PRO A 54 24.02 -14.24 14.76
C PRO A 54 22.62 -14.36 15.32
N LEU A 55 21.69 -14.89 14.52
CA LEU A 55 20.34 -15.20 14.96
C LEU A 55 20.39 -16.10 16.20
N ALA A 56 20.09 -15.50 17.36
CA ALA A 56 20.17 -16.19 18.63
C ALA A 56 18.80 -16.80 18.97
N PRO A 57 18.72 -18.12 19.21
CA PRO A 57 17.48 -18.72 19.63
C PRO A 57 17.21 -18.30 21.08
N TYR A 58 15.95 -18.08 21.40
CA TYR A 58 15.55 -17.98 22.81
C TYR A 58 15.22 -19.37 23.35
N ARG A 59 15.25 -19.50 24.68
CA ARG A 59 14.72 -20.67 25.35
C ARG A 59 13.24 -20.43 25.58
N ASP A 60 12.40 -21.22 24.92
CA ASP A 60 10.97 -21.12 25.05
C ASP A 60 10.54 -21.38 26.51
N PRO A 61 9.84 -20.45 27.17
CA PRO A 61 9.55 -20.57 28.60
C PRO A 61 8.51 -21.67 28.89
N VAL A 62 7.72 -22.08 27.89
CA VAL A 62 6.67 -23.11 28.04
C VAL A 62 7.26 -24.50 27.81
N THR A 63 8.03 -24.67 26.74
CA THR A 63 8.54 -25.98 26.30
C THR A 63 9.99 -26.25 26.71
N GLY A 64 10.74 -25.22 27.12
CA GLY A 64 12.16 -25.29 27.45
C GLY A 64 13.09 -25.50 26.24
N LYS A 65 12.53 -25.59 25.02
CA LYS A 65 13.26 -25.83 23.78
C LYS A 65 13.96 -24.57 23.30
N ARG A 66 15.05 -24.72 22.55
CA ARG A 66 15.68 -23.60 21.84
C ARG A 66 14.88 -23.34 20.57
N ALA A 67 14.40 -22.11 20.40
CA ALA A 67 13.60 -21.75 19.24
C ALA A 67 14.07 -20.43 18.63
N LEU A 68 14.05 -20.38 17.30
CA LEU A 68 14.22 -19.15 16.55
C LEU A 68 12.86 -18.43 16.48
N PRO A 69 12.74 -17.19 17.01
CA PRO A 69 11.48 -16.48 16.99
C PRO A 69 11.28 -15.77 15.65
N VAL A 70 10.10 -15.95 15.06
CA VAL A 70 9.65 -15.19 13.90
C VAL A 70 8.24 -14.65 14.15
N LEU A 71 7.90 -13.56 13.47
CA LEU A 71 6.58 -12.95 13.54
C LEU A 71 5.91 -13.01 12.17
N THR A 72 4.62 -13.24 12.18
CA THR A 72 3.74 -12.97 11.03
C THR A 72 3.38 -11.48 10.99
N ARG A 73 2.91 -10.99 9.84
CA ARG A 73 2.58 -9.57 9.66
C ARG A 73 1.58 -9.03 10.69
N GLY A 74 0.51 -9.78 10.98
CA GLY A 74 -0.51 -9.37 11.96
C GLY A 74 -0.03 -9.44 13.41
N ALA A 75 1.10 -10.10 13.66
CA ALA A 75 1.73 -10.22 14.98
C ALA A 75 2.88 -9.23 15.21
N LEU A 76 3.19 -8.36 14.23
CA LEU A 76 4.23 -7.36 14.38
C LEU A 76 3.89 -6.41 15.54
N PRO A 77 4.85 -6.13 16.45
CA PRO A 77 4.61 -5.21 17.55
C PRO A 77 4.49 -3.76 17.04
N PRO A 78 4.01 -2.84 17.90
CA PRO A 78 4.00 -1.43 17.59
C PRO A 78 5.38 -0.91 17.17
N TRP A 79 5.38 0.09 16.29
CA TRP A 79 6.59 0.76 15.81
C TRP A 79 7.50 1.21 16.96
N ARG A 80 8.81 1.02 16.77
CA ARG A 80 9.86 1.51 17.67
C ARG A 80 11.02 2.09 16.85
N PRO A 81 11.70 3.14 17.35
CA PRO A 81 12.78 3.80 16.60
C PRO A 81 14.01 2.91 16.41
N ASP A 82 14.32 2.07 17.40
CA ASP A 82 15.57 1.30 17.49
C ASP A 82 15.45 -0.17 17.05
N TRP A 83 14.23 -0.61 16.73
CA TRP A 83 13.94 -1.99 16.32
C TRP A 83 13.25 -2.00 14.97
N VAL A 84 13.75 -2.82 14.06
CA VAL A 84 13.26 -2.96 12.69
C VAL A 84 13.04 -4.44 12.38
N PHE A 85 12.43 -4.74 11.23
CA PHE A 85 12.11 -6.11 10.85
C PHE A 85 12.59 -6.40 9.44
N GLN A 86 13.32 -7.50 9.32
CA GLN A 86 13.71 -8.08 8.05
C GLN A 86 12.73 -9.20 7.71
N ARG A 87 12.30 -9.23 6.46
CA ARG A 87 11.40 -10.25 5.97
C ARG A 87 12.17 -11.49 5.57
N THR A 88 11.56 -12.63 5.82
CA THR A 88 11.98 -13.94 5.36
C THR A 88 10.74 -14.76 5.00
N SER A 89 10.95 -15.99 4.54
CA SER A 89 9.89 -16.95 4.25
C SER A 89 10.19 -18.30 4.89
N LEU A 90 9.18 -19.16 4.99
CA LEU A 90 9.38 -20.52 5.48
C LEU A 90 10.38 -21.29 4.59
N ALA A 91 10.36 -21.06 3.28
CA ALA A 91 11.28 -21.69 2.33
C ALA A 91 12.74 -21.25 2.53
N GLU A 92 12.99 -19.95 2.73
CA GLU A 92 14.33 -19.44 3.03
C GLU A 92 14.86 -19.99 4.36
N LEU A 93 14.02 -19.99 5.40
CA LEU A 93 14.37 -20.58 6.69
C LEU A 93 14.67 -22.08 6.59
N ALA A 94 13.93 -22.82 5.77
CA ALA A 94 14.19 -24.24 5.54
C ALA A 94 15.58 -24.47 4.91
N GLN A 95 15.99 -23.62 3.97
CA GLN A 95 17.26 -23.72 3.26
C GLN A 95 18.45 -23.27 4.13
N GLU A 96 18.29 -22.17 4.86
CA GLU A 96 19.36 -21.51 5.63
C GLU A 96 19.19 -21.74 7.15
N TRP A 97 18.70 -22.92 7.54
CA TRP A 97 18.41 -23.19 8.94
C TRP A 97 19.71 -23.27 9.78
N PRO A 98 19.82 -22.52 10.88
CA PRO A 98 21.08 -22.40 11.60
C PRO A 98 21.44 -23.65 12.42
N HIS A 99 20.47 -24.46 12.85
CA HIS A 99 20.74 -25.64 13.68
C HIS A 99 19.56 -26.64 13.76
N ASP A 100 19.79 -27.90 13.40
CA ASP A 100 18.78 -28.98 13.34
C ASP A 100 18.05 -29.34 14.65
N LYS A 101 18.51 -28.81 15.79
CA LYS A 101 17.90 -29.05 17.12
C LYS A 101 17.03 -27.88 17.56
N TRP A 102 17.04 -26.78 16.83
CA TRP A 102 16.22 -25.62 17.15
C TRP A 102 14.85 -25.78 16.52
N TRP A 103 13.87 -25.18 17.19
CA TRP A 103 12.49 -25.11 16.73
C TRP A 103 12.28 -23.75 16.05
N LEU A 104 11.27 -23.65 15.19
CA LEU A 104 10.76 -22.36 14.73
C LEU A 104 9.59 -21.97 15.63
N ALA A 105 9.72 -20.86 16.36
CA ALA A 105 8.64 -20.30 17.15
C ALA A 105 8.00 -19.15 16.38
N VAL A 106 6.75 -19.32 15.99
CA VAL A 106 5.97 -18.31 15.27
C VAL A 106 5.08 -17.58 16.25
N ASN A 107 5.15 -16.24 16.24
CA ASN A 107 4.38 -15.36 17.12
C ASN A 107 4.50 -15.74 18.62
N PRO A 108 5.73 -15.98 19.14
CA PRO A 108 5.90 -16.49 20.49
C PRO A 108 5.29 -15.57 21.55
N GLY A 109 4.51 -16.15 22.47
CA GLY A 109 3.84 -15.40 23.53
C GLY A 109 2.57 -14.66 23.12
N LEU A 110 2.16 -14.74 21.84
CA LEU A 110 0.90 -14.17 21.36
C LEU A 110 -0.17 -15.27 21.20
N PRO A 111 -1.47 -14.90 21.26
CA PRO A 111 -2.53 -15.84 20.94
C PRO A 111 -2.36 -16.40 19.51
N GLY A 112 -2.52 -17.71 19.34
CA GLY A 112 -2.24 -18.38 18.07
C GLY A 112 -0.75 -18.57 17.75
N GLY A 113 0.15 -18.23 18.68
CA GLY A 113 1.56 -18.60 18.58
C GLY A 113 1.75 -20.11 18.60
N THR A 114 2.70 -20.59 17.81
CA THR A 114 3.01 -22.01 17.66
C THR A 114 4.51 -22.23 17.59
N ALA A 115 4.94 -23.45 17.90
CA ALA A 115 6.32 -23.87 17.72
C ALA A 115 6.34 -25.15 16.90
N VAL A 116 7.04 -25.13 15.77
CA VAL A 116 7.18 -26.27 14.86
C VAL A 116 8.62 -26.79 14.87
N PRO A 117 8.83 -28.12 14.83
CA PRO A 117 10.17 -28.69 14.74
C PRO A 117 10.78 -28.39 13.37
N ALA A 118 12.10 -28.17 13.34
CA ALA A 118 12.84 -27.82 12.13
C ALA A 118 13.98 -28.82 11.85
N THR A 119 13.71 -30.12 12.06
CA THR A 119 14.67 -31.17 11.69
C THR A 119 14.86 -31.19 10.17
N PRO A 120 15.91 -31.84 9.63
CA PRO A 120 16.08 -31.96 8.19
C PRO A 120 14.83 -32.48 7.46
N LEU A 121 14.15 -33.49 8.04
CA LEU A 121 12.92 -34.05 7.48
C LEU A 121 11.76 -33.04 7.51
N ASP A 122 11.60 -32.30 8.61
CA ASP A 122 10.56 -31.26 8.69
C ASP A 122 10.79 -30.17 7.65
N ARG A 123 12.05 -29.76 7.43
CA ARG A 123 12.42 -28.72 6.47
C ARG A 123 12.22 -29.16 5.02
N GLU A 124 12.46 -30.43 4.70
CA GLU A 124 12.10 -31.01 3.40
C GLU A 124 10.59 -30.92 3.16
N ALA A 125 9.78 -31.32 4.16
CA ALA A 125 8.33 -31.23 4.06
C ALA A 125 7.82 -29.78 3.95
N TRP A 126 8.47 -28.82 4.64
CA TRP A 126 8.16 -27.40 4.47
C TRP A 126 8.40 -26.92 3.03
N LEU A 127 9.50 -27.34 2.42
CA LEU A 127 9.84 -26.97 1.05
C LEU A 127 8.85 -27.53 0.04
N GLU A 128 8.37 -28.76 0.24
CA GLU A 128 7.31 -29.35 -0.57
C GLU A 128 6.03 -28.51 -0.50
N VAL A 129 5.56 -28.18 0.71
CA VAL A 129 4.36 -27.33 0.89
C VAL A 129 4.58 -25.93 0.30
N CYS A 130 5.77 -25.34 0.45
CA CYS A 130 6.09 -24.03 -0.13
C CYS A 130 6.11 -24.06 -1.66
N ALA A 131 6.53 -25.17 -2.28
CA ALA A 131 6.53 -25.33 -3.72
C ALA A 131 5.10 -25.42 -4.29
N ASP A 132 4.19 -26.05 -3.54
CA ASP A 132 2.78 -26.20 -3.92
C ASP A 132 1.91 -24.99 -3.53
N THR A 133 2.41 -24.10 -2.68
CA THR A 133 1.69 -22.90 -2.22
C THR A 133 1.93 -21.73 -3.17
N PRO A 134 0.90 -21.26 -3.92
CA PRO A 134 1.06 -20.11 -4.79
C PRO A 134 1.26 -18.83 -3.96
N ARG A 135 2.15 -17.95 -4.43
CA ARG A 135 2.26 -16.61 -3.84
C ARG A 135 0.94 -15.84 -4.03
N PRO A 136 0.54 -15.00 -3.06
CA PRO A 136 -0.63 -14.15 -3.20
C PRO A 136 -0.57 -13.34 -4.51
N ALA A 137 -1.65 -13.40 -5.29
CA ALA A 137 -1.73 -12.63 -6.53
C ALA A 137 -1.82 -11.14 -6.23
N ALA A 138 -1.13 -10.32 -7.03
CA ALA A 138 -1.34 -8.88 -7.03
C ALA A 138 -2.82 -8.54 -7.29
N GLY A 139 -3.35 -7.51 -6.65
CA GLY A 139 -4.75 -7.09 -6.80
C GLY A 139 -5.74 -7.71 -5.81
N VAL A 140 -5.26 -8.47 -4.82
CA VAL A 140 -6.07 -9.01 -3.73
C VAL A 140 -6.26 -7.96 -2.62
N LEU A 141 -7.50 -7.81 -2.16
CA LEU A 141 -7.81 -6.96 -1.01
C LEU A 141 -7.42 -7.67 0.29
N VAL A 142 -6.55 -7.04 1.07
CA VAL A 142 -6.20 -7.50 2.42
C VAL A 142 -6.60 -6.43 3.43
N THR A 143 -7.37 -6.82 4.44
CA THR A 143 -7.79 -5.96 5.55
C THR A 143 -7.30 -6.54 6.87
N SER A 144 -6.64 -5.73 7.70
CA SER A 144 -6.27 -6.10 9.06
C SER A 144 -7.37 -5.70 10.04
N LEU A 145 -7.91 -6.63 10.81
CA LEU A 145 -8.88 -6.35 11.87
C LEU A 145 -8.26 -5.62 13.08
N ALA A 146 -6.93 -5.59 13.18
CA ALA A 146 -6.20 -4.78 14.17
C ALA A 146 -5.98 -3.33 13.71
N GLY A 147 -6.19 -3.02 12.42
CA GLY A 147 -6.07 -1.68 11.87
C GLY A 147 -7.36 -0.86 12.01
N PRO A 148 -7.30 0.48 11.86
CA PRO A 148 -8.49 1.32 11.85
C PRO A 148 -9.41 0.97 10.67
N LEU A 149 -10.67 0.65 10.98
CA LEU A 149 -11.73 0.40 9.98
C LEU A 149 -12.64 1.62 9.77
N HIS A 150 -12.59 2.59 10.69
CA HIS A 150 -13.43 3.77 10.68
C HIS A 150 -12.63 5.01 11.13
N GLY A 151 -13.20 6.20 10.89
CA GLY A 151 -12.63 7.48 11.31
C GLY A 151 -11.64 8.08 10.30
N PRO A 152 -11.03 9.23 10.65
CA PRO A 152 -10.21 10.01 9.72
C PRO A 152 -8.98 9.25 9.20
N LEU A 153 -8.32 8.48 10.06
CA LEU A 153 -7.16 7.68 9.67
C LEU A 153 -7.54 6.57 8.69
N ALA A 154 -8.65 5.85 8.94
CA ALA A 154 -9.13 4.83 8.01
C ALA A 154 -9.49 5.42 6.64
N ARG A 155 -10.16 6.58 6.60
CA ARG A 155 -10.45 7.29 5.35
C ARG A 155 -9.17 7.70 4.60
N GLY A 156 -8.18 8.22 5.32
CA GLY A 156 -6.87 8.54 4.74
C GLY A 156 -6.19 7.31 4.14
N LEU A 157 -6.12 6.21 4.89
CA LEU A 157 -5.56 4.93 4.43
C LEU A 157 -6.32 4.39 3.21
N ALA A 158 -7.64 4.53 3.18
CA ALA A 158 -8.47 4.15 2.03
C ALA A 158 -8.15 4.92 0.73
N CYS A 159 -7.59 6.13 0.83
CA CYS A 159 -7.08 6.87 -0.34
C CYS A 159 -5.81 6.24 -0.92
N GLY A 160 -4.98 5.61 -0.09
CA GLY A 160 -3.78 4.85 -0.51
C GLY A 160 -4.05 3.37 -0.82
N ALA A 161 -5.28 2.89 -0.61
CA ALA A 161 -5.65 1.49 -0.79
C ALA A 161 -5.35 0.94 -2.20
N PRO A 162 -5.48 1.69 -3.32
CA PRO A 162 -5.14 1.15 -4.64
C PRO A 162 -3.71 0.63 -4.75
N LEU A 163 -2.75 1.32 -4.12
CA LEU A 163 -1.35 0.90 -4.11
C LEU A 163 -1.15 -0.33 -3.21
N ALA A 164 -1.80 -0.35 -2.05
CA ALA A 164 -1.74 -1.50 -1.14
C ALA A 164 -2.32 -2.78 -1.78
N VAL A 165 -3.48 -2.67 -2.45
CA VAL A 165 -4.13 -3.78 -3.16
C VAL A 165 -3.29 -4.27 -4.33
N ALA A 166 -2.65 -3.37 -5.07
CA ALA A 166 -1.73 -3.75 -6.15
C ALA A 166 -0.55 -4.59 -5.66
N GLU A 167 -0.13 -4.40 -4.40
CA GLU A 167 0.99 -5.10 -3.77
C GLU A 167 0.54 -6.21 -2.79
N ALA A 168 -0.76 -6.51 -2.71
CA ALA A 168 -1.36 -7.46 -1.77
C ALA A 168 -1.02 -7.18 -0.28
N LEU A 169 -0.84 -5.90 0.07
CA LEU A 169 -0.59 -5.44 1.43
C LEU A 169 -1.90 -5.04 2.13
N PRO A 170 -1.98 -5.18 3.46
CA PRO A 170 -3.10 -4.66 4.23
C PRO A 170 -3.30 -3.16 3.97
N TRP A 171 -4.48 -2.74 3.52
CA TRP A 171 -4.71 -1.33 3.17
C TRP A 171 -4.75 -0.42 4.41
N ASN A 172 -5.21 -0.96 5.55
CA ASN A 172 -5.46 -0.22 6.78
C ASN A 172 -4.38 -0.36 7.85
N VAL A 173 -3.14 -0.65 7.48
CA VAL A 173 -2.02 -0.75 8.43
C VAL A 173 -1.06 0.42 8.26
N LEU A 174 -0.95 1.21 9.33
CA LEU A 174 0.12 2.19 9.55
C LEU A 174 0.99 1.67 10.70
N GLY A 175 2.06 0.95 10.38
CA GLY A 175 2.77 0.11 11.34
C GLY A 175 4.29 0.11 11.18
N ALA A 176 4.93 -0.88 11.82
CA ALA A 176 6.39 -0.98 11.88
C ALA A 176 7.06 -1.32 10.54
N VAL A 177 6.30 -1.89 9.60
CA VAL A 177 6.75 -2.46 8.32
C VAL A 177 5.76 -2.12 7.21
N HIS A 178 6.28 -1.84 6.01
CA HIS A 178 5.50 -1.86 4.78
C HIS A 178 5.80 -3.16 4.00
N HIS A 179 7.03 -3.38 3.53
CA HIS A 179 7.52 -4.68 3.05
C HIS A 179 8.48 -5.32 4.04
N ASP A 180 9.62 -4.68 4.26
CA ASP A 180 10.66 -4.94 5.25
C ASP A 180 11.60 -3.74 5.29
N TYR A 181 12.45 -3.64 6.32
CA TYR A 181 13.24 -2.44 6.54
C TYR A 181 14.17 -2.07 5.38
N ASP A 182 14.85 -3.05 4.78
CA ASP A 182 15.84 -2.81 3.73
C ASP A 182 15.16 -2.53 2.39
N ALA A 183 14.12 -3.31 2.07
CA ALA A 183 13.29 -3.09 0.88
C ALA A 183 12.56 -1.74 0.93
N ASP A 184 12.02 -1.34 2.08
CA ASP A 184 11.31 -0.06 2.24
C ASP A 184 12.26 1.14 2.08
N ARG A 185 13.49 1.03 2.60
CA ARG A 185 14.55 2.04 2.39
C ARG A 185 15.02 2.08 0.93
N ALA A 186 15.21 0.92 0.32
CA ALA A 186 15.58 0.84 -1.10
C ALA A 186 14.48 1.46 -1.97
N ALA A 187 13.21 1.16 -1.71
CA ALA A 187 12.07 1.74 -2.42
C ALA A 187 12.03 3.27 -2.30
N LEU A 188 12.21 3.83 -1.10
CA LEU A 188 12.29 5.28 -0.90
C LEU A 188 13.43 5.91 -1.68
N ARG A 189 14.62 5.33 -1.66
CA ARG A 189 15.80 5.85 -2.36
C ARG A 189 15.65 5.72 -3.88
N ASP A 190 15.31 4.53 -4.36
CA ASP A 190 15.43 4.17 -5.78
C ASP A 190 14.20 4.62 -6.59
N ALA A 191 13.00 4.55 -6.01
CA ALA A 191 11.76 4.96 -6.69
C ALA A 191 11.34 6.41 -6.38
N TRP A 192 11.72 6.94 -5.22
CA TRP A 192 11.27 8.26 -4.75
C TRP A 192 12.39 9.28 -4.53
N GLY A 193 13.67 8.88 -4.61
CA GLY A 193 14.81 9.77 -4.39
C GLY A 193 14.95 10.24 -2.94
N VAL A 194 14.36 9.53 -1.97
CA VAL A 194 14.37 9.90 -0.56
C VAL A 194 15.41 9.08 0.19
N THR A 195 16.40 9.77 0.77
CA THR A 195 17.49 9.14 1.55
C THR A 195 17.47 9.52 3.03
N ASP A 196 16.68 10.51 3.42
CA ASP A 196 16.68 11.07 4.77
C ASP A 196 15.31 11.67 5.17
N PRO A 197 15.09 11.96 6.47
CA PRO A 197 13.86 12.57 6.98
C PRO A 197 13.46 13.92 6.35
N THR A 198 14.41 14.72 5.87
CA THR A 198 14.14 16.03 5.26
C THR A 198 13.60 15.85 3.85
N GLY A 199 14.24 14.99 3.07
CA GLY A 199 13.76 14.60 1.74
C GLY A 199 12.36 13.96 1.81
N TRP A 200 12.11 13.14 2.83
CA TRP A 200 10.79 12.56 3.06
C TRP A 200 9.71 13.64 3.29
N ARG A 201 9.94 14.59 4.21
CA ARG A 201 9.00 15.68 4.50
C ARG A 201 8.70 16.51 3.25
N TRP A 202 9.75 16.90 2.53
CA TRP A 202 9.62 17.67 1.30
C TRP A 202 8.78 16.93 0.25
N LEU A 203 9.02 15.63 0.07
CA LEU A 203 8.24 14.82 -0.87
C LEU A 203 6.78 14.73 -0.46
N THR A 204 6.49 14.45 0.82
CA THR A 204 5.11 14.38 1.30
C THR A 204 4.37 15.70 1.15
N ASP A 205 5.03 16.84 1.41
CA ASP A 205 4.43 18.16 1.24
C ASP A 205 4.06 18.43 -0.23
N ARG A 206 4.94 18.06 -1.17
CA ARG A 206 4.67 18.19 -2.61
C ARG A 206 3.55 17.28 -3.10
N LEU A 207 3.51 16.03 -2.62
CA LEU A 207 2.44 15.09 -2.96
C LEU A 207 1.09 15.57 -2.41
N LEU A 208 1.07 16.06 -1.16
CA LEU A 208 -0.13 16.66 -0.58
C LEU A 208 -0.58 17.91 -1.36
N ALA A 209 0.35 18.67 -1.91
CA ALA A 209 0.05 19.82 -2.76
C ALA A 209 -0.50 19.45 -4.17
N GLY A 210 -0.47 18.17 -4.56
CA GLY A 210 -1.03 17.69 -5.84
C GLY A 210 -0.26 18.18 -7.07
N GLU A 211 1.06 18.34 -6.96
CA GLU A 211 1.90 18.93 -8.01
C GLU A 211 2.29 17.95 -9.14
N GLY A 212 2.07 16.65 -8.96
CA GLY A 212 2.63 15.57 -9.78
C GLY A 212 1.95 15.38 -11.14
N ALA A 213 0.64 15.63 -11.26
CA ALA A 213 -0.05 15.61 -12.56
C ALA A 213 0.32 16.79 -13.47
N GLY A 214 1.00 17.81 -12.92
CA GLY A 214 1.38 19.02 -13.62
C GLY A 214 0.28 20.08 -13.62
N ARG A 215 0.71 21.35 -13.62
CA ARG A 215 -0.20 22.51 -13.57
C ARG A 215 -1.11 22.59 -14.80
N ASP A 216 -0.64 22.12 -15.95
CA ASP A 216 -1.37 22.18 -17.22
C ASP A 216 -2.56 21.22 -17.24
N ALA A 217 -2.41 20.01 -16.67
CA ALA A 217 -3.51 19.06 -16.54
C ALA A 217 -4.60 19.59 -15.61
N GLU A 218 -4.23 20.07 -14.43
CA GLU A 218 -5.18 20.67 -13.49
C GLU A 218 -5.84 21.93 -14.07
N PHE A 219 -5.10 22.75 -14.81
CA PHE A 219 -5.66 23.90 -15.53
C PHE A 219 -6.69 23.47 -16.57
N ALA A 220 -6.37 22.48 -17.41
CA ALA A 220 -7.27 21.99 -18.45
C ALA A 220 -8.55 21.40 -17.85
N LEU A 221 -8.43 20.57 -16.80
CA LEU A 221 -9.56 19.96 -16.10
C LEU A 221 -10.46 21.02 -15.44
N ARG A 222 -9.87 22.01 -14.75
CA ARG A 222 -10.64 23.11 -14.13
C ARG A 222 -11.36 23.97 -15.17
N ALA A 223 -10.71 24.23 -16.32
CA ALA A 223 -11.35 24.94 -17.41
C ALA A 223 -12.57 24.16 -17.93
N ARG A 224 -12.47 22.83 -18.06
CA ARG A 224 -13.59 21.97 -18.46
C ARG A 224 -14.73 21.99 -17.45
N GLU A 225 -14.43 21.90 -16.16
CA GLU A 225 -15.46 21.95 -15.11
C GLU A 225 -16.17 23.31 -15.09
N GLY A 226 -15.43 24.42 -15.16
CA GLY A 226 -16.05 25.76 -15.24
C GLY A 226 -16.92 25.96 -16.48
N MET A 227 -16.53 25.39 -17.63
CA MET A 227 -17.38 25.37 -18.83
C MET A 227 -18.63 24.52 -18.62
N ALA A 228 -18.50 23.35 -17.98
CA ALA A 228 -19.63 22.45 -17.74
C ALA A 228 -20.66 23.06 -16.79
N GLU A 229 -20.20 23.76 -15.75
CA GLU A 229 -21.05 24.52 -14.83
C GLU A 229 -21.80 25.65 -15.55
N HIS A 230 -21.12 26.40 -16.43
CA HIS A 230 -21.73 27.51 -17.16
C HIS A 230 -22.71 27.04 -18.25
N GLU A 231 -22.36 26.00 -19.02
CA GLU A 231 -23.17 25.48 -20.12
C GLU A 231 -24.26 24.49 -19.65
N GLY A 232 -24.22 24.05 -18.39
CA GLY A 232 -25.12 23.03 -17.83
C GLY A 232 -24.92 21.62 -18.42
N ARG A 233 -23.85 21.42 -19.19
CA ARG A 233 -23.48 20.16 -19.86
C ARG A 233 -21.99 20.12 -20.11
N VAL A 234 -21.41 18.93 -20.19
CA VAL A 234 -19.99 18.76 -20.51
C VAL A 234 -19.72 19.25 -21.93
N PRO A 235 -18.70 20.11 -22.15
CA PRO A 235 -18.34 20.57 -23.49
C PRO A 235 -17.72 19.42 -24.30
N ALA A 236 -17.96 19.42 -25.62
CA ALA A 236 -17.26 18.52 -26.53
C ALA A 236 -15.75 18.80 -26.52
N THR A 237 -14.92 17.78 -26.74
CA THR A 237 -13.45 17.88 -26.66
C THR A 237 -12.89 19.02 -27.51
N ASP A 238 -13.36 19.20 -28.75
CA ASP A 238 -12.90 20.29 -29.62
C ASP A 238 -13.21 21.68 -29.06
N ARG A 239 -14.38 21.84 -28.42
CA ARG A 239 -14.75 23.11 -27.79
C ARG A 239 -13.95 23.36 -26.53
N TRP A 240 -13.67 22.31 -25.75
CA TRP A 240 -12.76 22.39 -24.61
C TRP A 240 -11.35 22.81 -25.06
N ARG A 241 -10.79 22.17 -26.09
CA ARG A 241 -9.49 22.52 -26.70
C ARG A 241 -9.43 23.97 -27.17
N GLN A 242 -10.46 24.44 -27.88
CA GLN A 242 -10.56 25.82 -28.34
C GLN A 242 -10.57 26.81 -27.15
N SER A 243 -11.31 26.50 -26.09
CA SER A 243 -11.41 27.34 -24.90
C SER A 243 -10.05 27.46 -24.18
N VAL A 244 -9.37 26.35 -23.92
CA VAL A 244 -8.05 26.39 -23.26
C VAL A 244 -7.00 27.09 -24.13
N THR A 245 -7.03 26.88 -25.44
CA THR A 245 -6.16 27.56 -26.41
C THR A 245 -6.41 29.06 -26.40
N HIS A 246 -7.67 29.49 -26.36
CA HIS A 246 -8.03 30.90 -26.30
C HIS A 246 -7.46 31.58 -25.05
N VAL A 247 -7.55 30.92 -23.89
CA VAL A 247 -6.96 31.44 -22.64
C VAL A 247 -5.44 31.51 -22.72
N MET A 248 -4.78 30.52 -23.32
CA MET A 248 -3.33 30.52 -23.52
C MET A 248 -2.87 31.66 -24.44
N LEU A 249 -3.58 31.90 -25.54
CA LEU A 249 -3.30 33.03 -26.44
C LEU A 249 -3.44 34.38 -25.73
N HIS A 250 -4.46 34.54 -24.88
CA HIS A 250 -4.64 35.76 -24.06
C HIS A 250 -3.49 35.99 -23.06
N ARG A 251 -2.85 34.92 -22.60
CA ARG A 251 -1.69 34.97 -21.71
C ARG A 251 -0.37 35.13 -22.46
N ALA A 252 -0.41 35.35 -23.78
CA ALA A 252 0.76 35.39 -24.65
C ALA A 252 1.65 34.13 -24.54
N ALA A 253 1.02 32.97 -24.31
CA ALA A 253 1.73 31.69 -24.29
C ALA A 253 2.37 31.39 -25.65
N SER A 254 3.52 30.73 -25.60
CA SER A 254 4.24 30.25 -26.78
C SER A 254 3.46 29.15 -27.52
N ARG A 255 3.85 28.91 -28.77
CA ARG A 255 3.28 27.81 -29.56
C ARG A 255 3.56 26.43 -28.95
N GLU A 256 4.67 26.29 -28.23
CA GLU A 256 5.06 25.04 -27.57
C GLU A 256 4.17 24.78 -26.35
N GLU A 257 3.91 25.78 -25.52
CA GLU A 257 2.98 25.67 -24.39
C GLU A 257 1.55 25.34 -24.85
N ILE A 258 1.09 25.96 -25.93
CA ILE A 258 -0.23 25.65 -26.51
C ILE A 258 -0.30 24.19 -26.97
N ARG A 259 0.73 23.68 -27.67
CA ARG A 259 0.80 22.28 -28.10
C ARG A 259 0.85 21.32 -26.91
N ALA A 260 1.66 21.63 -25.89
CA ALA A 260 1.77 20.78 -24.71
C ALA A 260 0.43 20.64 -23.97
N LEU A 261 -0.31 21.74 -23.85
CA LEU A 261 -1.65 21.73 -23.24
C LEU A 261 -2.67 20.97 -24.10
N ASP A 262 -2.57 21.09 -25.43
CA ASP A 262 -3.39 20.35 -26.37
C ASP A 262 -3.17 18.82 -26.23
N ASP A 263 -1.90 18.39 -26.14
CA ASP A 263 -1.53 16.99 -25.91
C ASP A 263 -2.06 16.47 -24.56
N VAL A 264 -2.09 17.33 -23.52
CA VAL A 264 -2.71 17.00 -22.23
C VAL A 264 -4.21 16.76 -22.39
N VAL A 265 -4.94 17.64 -23.09
CA VAL A 265 -6.38 17.48 -23.33
C VAL A 265 -6.68 16.18 -24.08
N VAL A 266 -5.91 15.87 -25.12
CA VAL A 266 -6.05 14.62 -25.88
C VAL A 266 -5.83 13.40 -24.98
N ARG A 267 -4.76 13.39 -24.18
CA ARG A 267 -4.47 12.28 -23.26
C ARG A 267 -5.55 12.09 -22.20
N VAL A 268 -6.09 13.18 -21.65
CA VAL A 268 -7.20 13.10 -20.69
C VAL A 268 -8.41 12.44 -21.34
N ALA A 269 -8.80 12.88 -22.54
CA ALA A 269 -9.94 12.30 -23.26
C ALA A 269 -9.73 10.81 -23.59
N GLY A 270 -8.54 10.45 -24.10
CA GLY A 270 -8.19 9.06 -24.41
C GLY A 270 -8.18 8.15 -23.18
N CYS A 271 -7.67 8.65 -22.05
CA CYS A 271 -7.70 7.94 -20.78
C CYS A 271 -9.14 7.70 -20.30
N GLU A 272 -10.00 8.73 -20.34
CA GLU A 272 -11.41 8.61 -19.96
C GLU A 272 -12.17 7.64 -20.88
N ASP A 273 -11.92 7.66 -22.19
CA ASP A 273 -12.46 6.68 -23.13
C ASP A 273 -12.04 5.24 -22.77
N GLY A 274 -10.77 5.05 -22.38
CA GLY A 274 -10.25 3.77 -21.90
C GLY A 274 -10.96 3.30 -20.64
N LEU A 275 -11.06 4.17 -19.63
CA LEU A 275 -11.72 3.86 -18.37
C LEU A 275 -13.22 3.54 -18.54
N ARG A 276 -13.91 4.22 -19.46
CA ARG A 276 -15.30 3.92 -19.81
C ARG A 276 -15.44 2.56 -20.48
N ARG A 277 -14.58 2.24 -21.45
CA ARG A 277 -14.53 0.91 -22.09
C ARG A 277 -14.28 -0.22 -21.07
N ASP A 278 -13.48 0.08 -20.05
CA ASP A 278 -13.12 -0.86 -19.00
C ASP A 278 -14.13 -0.95 -17.83
N GLY A 279 -15.23 -0.19 -17.89
CA GLY A 279 -16.28 -0.15 -16.86
C GLY A 279 -15.88 0.55 -15.56
N LEU A 280 -14.75 1.26 -15.55
CA LEU A 280 -14.24 2.01 -14.38
C LEU A 280 -14.81 3.43 -14.29
N LEU A 281 -15.37 3.92 -15.39
CA LEU A 281 -16.19 5.13 -15.45
C LEU A 281 -17.57 4.80 -16.05
N PRO A 282 -18.65 5.47 -15.61
CA PRO A 282 -19.95 5.37 -16.28
C PRO A 282 -19.87 5.97 -17.70
N PRO A 283 -20.83 5.69 -18.60
CA PRO A 283 -20.78 6.12 -20.00
C PRO A 283 -20.57 7.63 -20.21
N ASP A 284 -21.11 8.48 -19.34
CA ASP A 284 -20.92 9.93 -19.36
C ASP A 284 -19.96 10.43 -18.26
N GLY A 285 -19.23 9.49 -17.64
CA GLY A 285 -18.28 9.73 -16.56
C GLY A 285 -17.01 10.40 -17.04
N ARG A 286 -16.46 11.26 -16.18
CA ARG A 286 -15.22 12.00 -16.40
C ARG A 286 -14.47 12.20 -15.08
N ALA A 287 -13.17 12.46 -15.15
CA ALA A 287 -12.38 12.87 -14.00
C ALA A 287 -12.44 14.39 -13.82
N CYS A 288 -12.67 14.88 -12.61
CA CYS A 288 -12.71 16.32 -12.32
C CYS A 288 -11.34 16.90 -11.93
N SER A 289 -10.40 16.05 -11.50
CA SER A 289 -9.04 16.42 -11.11
C SER A 289 -8.16 15.17 -11.14
N ALA A 290 -6.86 15.33 -11.32
CA ALA A 290 -5.85 14.28 -11.34
C ALA A 290 -5.06 14.15 -10.01
N VAL A 291 -5.30 15.04 -9.03
CA VAL A 291 -4.53 15.08 -7.77
C VAL A 291 -4.67 13.84 -6.89
N ALA A 292 -5.75 13.05 -7.04
CA ALA A 292 -5.97 11.83 -6.27
C ALA A 292 -4.79 10.86 -6.33
N TYR A 293 -4.08 10.81 -7.46
CA TYR A 293 -2.90 9.97 -7.58
C TYR A 293 -1.80 10.38 -6.60
N ASP A 294 -1.49 11.67 -6.54
CA ASP A 294 -0.48 12.20 -5.62
C ASP A 294 -0.91 12.03 -4.16
N LEU A 295 -2.20 12.22 -3.86
CA LEU A 295 -2.73 12.01 -2.50
C LEU A 295 -2.63 10.55 -2.07
N GLY A 296 -2.92 9.59 -2.94
CA GLY A 296 -2.70 8.17 -2.63
C GLY A 296 -1.22 7.82 -2.55
N CYS A 297 -0.36 8.43 -3.37
CA CYS A 297 1.10 8.32 -3.22
C CYS A 297 1.59 8.91 -1.90
N ALA A 298 1.03 10.03 -1.41
CA ALA A 298 1.38 10.61 -0.12
C ALA A 298 1.12 9.61 1.02
N VAL A 299 0.01 8.87 0.96
CA VAL A 299 -0.32 7.81 1.92
C VAL A 299 0.69 6.67 1.85
N ALA A 300 1.05 6.20 0.64
CA ALA A 300 2.06 5.16 0.48
C ALA A 300 3.45 5.59 0.98
N VAL A 301 3.89 6.80 0.63
CA VAL A 301 5.16 7.38 1.07
C VAL A 301 5.17 7.63 2.58
N ALA A 302 4.03 7.97 3.20
CA ALA A 302 3.93 8.07 4.65
C ALA A 302 4.16 6.71 5.34
N ARG A 303 3.56 5.64 4.81
CA ARG A 303 3.73 4.27 5.32
C ARG A 303 5.17 3.78 5.13
N LEU A 304 5.75 4.01 3.96
CA LEU A 304 7.16 3.71 3.66
C LEU A 304 8.10 4.50 4.58
N GLY A 305 7.88 5.80 4.74
CA GLY A 305 8.70 6.66 5.61
C GLY A 305 8.67 6.21 7.07
N LEU A 306 7.51 5.79 7.56
CA LEU A 306 7.38 5.23 8.90
C LEU A 306 8.17 3.93 9.04
N ALA A 307 8.01 3.00 8.09
CA ALA A 307 8.71 1.73 8.07
C ALA A 307 10.24 1.90 7.95
N ALA A 308 10.70 2.85 7.14
CA ALA A 308 12.10 3.19 6.94
C ALA A 308 12.69 4.12 8.03
N ARG A 309 11.92 4.48 9.06
CA ARG A 309 12.33 5.36 10.16
C ARG A 309 12.76 6.76 9.70
N CYS A 310 12.16 7.26 8.61
CA CYS A 310 12.27 8.65 8.16
C CYS A 310 11.36 9.61 8.93
N CYS A 311 10.32 9.09 9.60
CA CYS A 311 9.39 9.85 10.43
C CYS A 311 8.89 9.02 11.61
N ASP A 312 8.23 9.68 12.55
CA ASP A 312 7.55 9.04 13.67
C ASP A 312 6.07 8.71 13.35
N PRO A 313 5.39 7.87 14.18
CA PRO A 313 4.00 7.51 13.96
C PRO A 313 3.03 8.71 13.86
N ALA A 314 3.27 9.77 14.63
CA ALA A 314 2.39 10.94 14.64
C ALA A 314 2.57 11.79 13.38
N GLU A 315 3.80 11.94 12.87
CA GLU A 315 4.09 12.55 11.59
C GLU A 315 3.43 11.79 10.44
N ALA A 316 3.56 10.46 10.40
CA ALA A 316 2.95 9.65 9.37
C ALA A 316 1.42 9.70 9.41
N GLU A 317 0.81 9.63 10.60
CA GLU A 317 -0.64 9.74 10.78
C GLU A 317 -1.17 11.08 10.26
N ARG A 318 -0.48 12.20 10.56
CA ARG A 318 -0.86 13.53 10.06
C ARG A 318 -0.90 13.58 8.54
N VAL A 319 0.12 13.04 7.86
CA VAL A 319 0.17 13.02 6.38
C VAL A 319 -1.01 12.22 5.83
N VAL A 320 -1.30 11.05 6.40
CA VAL A 320 -2.39 10.18 5.95
C VAL A 320 -3.76 10.83 6.15
N VAL A 321 -4.00 11.44 7.32
CA VAL A 321 -5.26 12.14 7.60
C VAL A 321 -5.43 13.35 6.68
N GLU A 322 -4.37 14.15 6.49
CA GLU A 322 -4.40 15.31 5.60
C GLU A 322 -4.68 14.90 4.15
N ALA A 323 -4.08 13.81 3.67
CA ALA A 323 -4.39 13.26 2.35
C ALA A 323 -5.89 12.91 2.23
N GLY A 324 -6.47 12.27 3.27
CA GLY A 324 -7.90 11.98 3.33
C GLY A 324 -8.78 13.24 3.30
N VAL A 325 -8.42 14.29 4.04
CA VAL A 325 -9.14 15.57 4.04
C VAL A 325 -9.07 16.24 2.66
N ARG A 326 -7.91 16.25 2.01
CA ARG A 326 -7.74 16.82 0.67
C ARG A 326 -8.51 16.04 -0.38
N SER A 327 -8.49 14.71 -0.31
CA SER A 327 -9.28 13.84 -1.18
C SER A 327 -10.77 14.18 -1.08
N ALA A 328 -11.31 14.23 0.14
CA ALA A 328 -12.72 14.55 0.38
C ALA A 328 -13.14 15.96 -0.08
N ARG A 329 -12.20 16.91 -0.14
CA ARG A 329 -12.44 18.26 -0.70
C ARG A 329 -12.41 18.30 -2.22
N ALA A 330 -11.53 17.51 -2.84
CA ALA A 330 -11.31 17.53 -4.29
C ALA A 330 -12.30 16.67 -5.07
N TYR A 331 -12.88 15.65 -4.43
CA TYR A 331 -13.78 14.70 -5.09
C TYR A 331 -15.10 14.56 -4.30
N PRO A 332 -16.23 14.30 -4.99
CA PRO A 332 -17.54 14.10 -4.36
C PRO A 332 -17.84 12.64 -3.97
N SER A 333 -17.02 11.68 -4.40
CA SER A 333 -17.24 10.25 -4.13
C SER A 333 -15.96 9.42 -4.35
N TRP A 334 -15.94 8.19 -3.83
CA TRP A 334 -14.88 7.21 -4.12
C TRP A 334 -14.75 6.91 -5.63
N GLN A 335 -15.87 6.89 -6.37
CA GLN A 335 -15.84 6.69 -7.82
C GLN A 335 -15.15 7.84 -8.55
N SER A 336 -15.41 9.09 -8.12
CA SER A 336 -14.74 10.26 -8.68
C SER A 336 -13.26 10.30 -8.31
N PHE A 337 -12.92 9.95 -7.06
CA PHE A 337 -11.53 9.78 -6.61
C PHE A 337 -10.79 8.71 -7.43
N SER A 338 -11.42 7.55 -7.65
CA SER A 338 -10.90 6.44 -8.45
C SER A 338 -10.54 6.88 -9.87
N ALA A 339 -11.44 7.61 -10.54
CA ALA A 339 -11.20 8.16 -11.87
C ALA A 339 -10.04 9.15 -11.88
N GLY A 340 -10.00 10.08 -10.92
CA GLY A 340 -8.92 11.04 -10.78
C GLY A 340 -7.55 10.39 -10.52
N PHE A 341 -7.53 9.32 -9.73
CA PHE A 341 -6.30 8.59 -9.42
C PHE A 341 -5.75 7.89 -10.67
N LEU A 342 -6.60 7.19 -11.42
CA LEU A 342 -6.19 6.51 -12.63
C LEU A 342 -5.73 7.50 -13.70
N LEU A 343 -6.45 8.62 -13.87
CA LEU A 343 -6.02 9.68 -14.77
C LEU A 343 -4.67 10.27 -14.35
N GLY A 344 -4.50 10.64 -13.08
CA GLY A 344 -3.24 11.21 -12.58
C GLY A 344 -2.06 10.26 -12.75
N ARG A 345 -2.28 8.95 -12.55
CA ARG A 345 -1.27 7.93 -12.80
C ARG A 345 -0.85 7.89 -14.27
N ALA A 346 -1.82 7.88 -15.19
CA ALA A 346 -1.57 7.83 -16.63
C ALA A 346 -0.80 9.07 -17.11
N LEU A 347 -1.24 10.26 -16.68
CA LEU A 347 -0.58 11.52 -17.00
C LEU A 347 0.86 11.58 -16.49
N ARG A 348 1.13 11.10 -15.26
CA ARG A 348 2.50 11.07 -14.70
C ARG A 348 3.43 10.15 -15.50
N GLN A 349 2.89 9.12 -16.14
CA GLN A 349 3.64 8.21 -17.02
C GLN A 349 3.71 8.72 -18.47
N GLY A 350 3.08 9.85 -18.79
CA GLY A 350 2.95 10.35 -20.15
C GLY A 350 2.10 9.45 -21.04
N ALA A 351 1.27 8.57 -20.45
CA ALA A 351 0.49 7.55 -21.14
C ALA A 351 -1.03 7.85 -21.05
N GLU A 352 -1.82 7.17 -21.89
CA GLU A 352 -3.28 7.17 -21.80
C GLU A 352 -3.82 6.00 -20.95
N ASP A 353 -2.99 4.98 -20.72
CA ASP A 353 -3.34 3.80 -19.91
C ASP A 353 -2.64 3.87 -18.53
N PRO A 354 -3.38 3.81 -17.41
CA PRO A 354 -2.79 3.75 -16.06
C PRO A 354 -2.08 2.43 -15.73
N GLY A 355 -2.27 1.39 -16.54
CA GLY A 355 -1.69 0.06 -16.40
C GLY A 355 -2.67 -0.98 -15.84
N HIS A 356 -2.43 -2.25 -16.16
CA HIS A 356 -3.31 -3.36 -15.78
C HIS A 356 -3.48 -3.50 -14.26
N ALA A 357 -2.38 -3.50 -13.49
CA ALA A 357 -2.42 -3.67 -12.03
C ALA A 357 -3.24 -2.57 -11.33
N ALA A 358 -3.11 -1.31 -11.79
CA ALA A 358 -3.88 -0.20 -11.26
C ALA A 358 -5.39 -0.39 -11.55
N ARG A 359 -5.76 -0.73 -12.79
CA ARG A 359 -7.17 -1.02 -13.13
C ARG A 359 -7.72 -2.17 -12.29
N GLN A 360 -6.95 -3.24 -12.10
CA GLN A 360 -7.38 -4.37 -11.29
C GLN A 360 -7.62 -3.97 -9.84
N ALA A 361 -6.69 -3.24 -9.21
CA ALA A 361 -6.84 -2.78 -7.83
C ALA A 361 -8.09 -1.89 -7.64
N HIS A 362 -8.36 -1.00 -8.59
CA HIS A 362 -9.55 -0.15 -8.55
C HIS A 362 -10.85 -0.93 -8.75
N ARG A 363 -10.86 -1.98 -9.60
CA ARG A 363 -12.02 -2.89 -9.71
C ARG A 363 -12.26 -3.65 -8.42
N THR A 364 -11.21 -4.21 -7.82
CA THR A 364 -11.29 -4.88 -6.51
C THR A 364 -11.89 -3.93 -5.47
N LEU A 365 -11.37 -2.70 -5.35
CA LEU A 365 -11.89 -1.73 -4.38
C LEU A 365 -13.33 -1.28 -4.67
N ALA A 366 -13.77 -1.25 -5.92
CA ALA A 366 -15.14 -0.87 -6.27
C ALA A 366 -16.17 -1.99 -6.04
N ALA A 367 -15.75 -3.26 -6.03
CA ALA A 367 -16.66 -4.41 -6.06
C ALA A 367 -16.57 -5.34 -4.85
N ASP A 368 -15.41 -5.43 -4.20
CA ASP A 368 -15.19 -6.34 -3.08
C ASP A 368 -16.02 -5.89 -1.85
N PRO A 369 -16.89 -6.75 -1.27
CA PRO A 369 -17.71 -6.40 -0.11
C PRO A 369 -16.92 -5.95 1.13
N GLY A 370 -15.67 -6.40 1.28
CA GLY A 370 -14.77 -5.98 2.36
C GLY A 370 -14.03 -4.67 2.08
N SER A 371 -14.25 -4.05 0.92
CA SER A 371 -13.53 -2.86 0.49
C SER A 371 -13.79 -1.64 1.39
N PRO A 372 -12.76 -0.83 1.70
CA PRO A 372 -12.97 0.44 2.36
C PRO A 372 -13.85 1.40 1.56
N TRP A 373 -13.88 1.31 0.23
CA TRP A 373 -14.68 2.22 -0.61
C TRP A 373 -16.18 1.94 -0.55
N LEU A 374 -16.57 0.75 -0.08
CA LEU A 374 -17.97 0.39 0.17
C LEU A 374 -18.36 0.58 1.65
N ASN A 375 -17.39 0.47 2.57
CA ASN A 375 -17.67 0.45 4.02
C ASN A 375 -17.29 1.76 4.75
N ILE A 376 -16.53 2.66 4.12
CA ILE A 376 -16.23 3.99 4.65
C ILE A 376 -16.99 5.03 3.83
N THR A 377 -17.87 5.77 4.49
CA THR A 377 -18.58 6.89 3.88
C THR A 377 -17.59 7.93 3.37
N TRP A 378 -17.79 8.39 2.13
CA TRP A 378 -17.03 9.48 1.54
C TRP A 378 -17.02 10.71 2.45
#